data_AF-A0AAD5SMB4-F1
#
_entry.id   AF-A0AAD5SMB4-F1
#
_cell.length_a   1.000
_cell.length_b   1.000
_cell.length_c   1.000
_cell.angle_alpha   90.00
_cell.angle_beta   90.00
_cell.angle_gamma   90.00
#
_symmetry.space_group_name_H-M   'P 1'
#
loop_
_entity.id
_entity.type
_entity.pdbx_description
1 polymer ?
#
loop_
_entity_poly.entity_id
_entity_poly.type
_entity_poly.pdbx_seq_one_letter_code
_entity_poly.pdbx_strand_id
1 'polypeptide(L)'
;MRIVANLLHLLPGAEWLSFPDEVKTFADMMQDQLDLRNEANHLRKFINSFAKRASISFPQPVEDLVRKDVLVESFSDAVPVSKFLSDGPTVFDHELADDGLMAFLRMLIIDNFTHADLHPGNILVTLKRPTGKSFFGRHTYDNDPSNFLDAESLSHLSSLPPKEFQKAIKDLKHQGYAPHLIFLDAGLVSELSTENLTNFLDLFYAIAEFNGTHVADLMVERSRTPWTVTDPYAFRKDMEKFLARIRAETLQLSKIKVGEILATVFNMVRNHHIKIEGDFANVGISIMLLEGIGRRLDPNMDLLHEALPVLREAAKLGIIGKAPIGGGDGGKASIGKALSWDVYVKVWLYKWVRPLLQLGDELFEQERYEDARVFFPDF
;
A
#
# COMPACT_ATOMS: atom_id res chain seq x y z
N MET A 1 -11.48 0.53 32.19
CA MET A 1 -11.19 1.20 30.90
C MET A 1 -12.15 2.36 30.65
N ARG A 2 -13.46 2.14 30.41
CA ARG A 2 -14.44 3.21 30.11
C ARG A 2 -14.53 4.35 31.13
N ILE A 3 -14.40 4.04 32.42
CA ILE A 3 -14.39 5.03 33.51
C ILE A 3 -13.13 5.93 33.45
N VAL A 4 -11.97 5.35 33.13
CA VAL A 4 -10.69 6.07 32.99
C VAL A 4 -10.68 6.92 31.73
N ALA A 5 -11.24 6.41 30.62
CA ALA A 5 -11.39 7.16 29.36
C ALA A 5 -12.28 8.41 29.55
N ASN A 6 -13.40 8.27 30.28
CA ASN A 6 -14.27 9.38 30.61
C ASN A 6 -13.60 10.41 31.54
N LEU A 7 -12.74 9.96 32.46
CA LEU A 7 -11.93 10.85 33.32
C LEU A 7 -10.85 11.60 32.54
N LEU A 8 -10.20 10.95 31.56
CA LEU A 8 -9.20 11.58 30.69
C LEU A 8 -9.84 12.62 29.75
N HIS A 9 -11.10 12.44 29.36
CA HIS A 9 -11.87 13.42 28.58
C HIS A 9 -12.12 14.76 29.31
N LEU A 10 -11.90 14.80 30.63
CA LEU A 10 -12.00 16.03 31.42
C LEU A 10 -10.72 16.88 31.37
N LEU A 11 -9.63 16.36 30.78
CA LEU A 11 -8.38 17.10 30.60
C LEU A 11 -8.48 18.06 29.39
N PRO A 12 -8.06 19.33 29.52
CA PRO A 12 -8.05 20.27 28.40
C PRO A 12 -7.21 19.71 27.23
N GLY A 13 -7.80 19.61 26.05
CA GLY A 13 -7.15 19.07 24.84
C GLY A 13 -7.44 17.58 24.53
N ALA A 14 -7.96 16.80 25.48
CA ALA A 14 -8.32 15.39 25.26
C ALA A 14 -9.63 15.21 24.45
N GLU A 15 -10.46 16.26 24.36
CA GLU A 15 -11.70 16.31 23.57
C GLU A 15 -11.50 16.13 22.05
N TRP A 16 -10.27 16.35 21.58
CA TRP A 16 -9.88 16.21 20.17
C TRP A 16 -9.51 14.77 19.78
N LEU A 17 -9.31 13.90 20.78
CA LEU A 17 -8.88 12.51 20.60
C LEU A 17 -10.04 11.51 20.75
N SER A 18 -11.29 11.99 20.89
CA SER A 18 -12.54 11.21 20.97
C SER A 18 -12.55 9.99 21.90
N PHE A 19 -11.62 9.89 22.87
CA PHE A 19 -11.19 8.65 23.54
C PHE A 19 -12.25 7.59 23.90
N PRO A 20 -13.48 7.93 24.34
CA PRO A 20 -14.54 6.94 24.54
C PRO A 20 -14.84 6.09 23.31
N ASP A 21 -14.82 6.69 22.12
CA ASP A 21 -15.07 6.00 20.86
C ASP A 21 -13.88 5.09 20.52
N GLU A 22 -12.64 5.56 20.66
CA GLU A 22 -11.43 4.75 20.45
C GLU A 22 -11.33 3.59 21.44
N VAL A 23 -11.70 3.81 22.70
CA VAL A 23 -11.72 2.74 23.72
C VAL A 23 -12.80 1.70 23.41
N LYS A 24 -13.94 2.13 22.85
CA LYS A 24 -14.97 1.20 22.41
C LYS A 24 -14.48 0.40 21.20
N THR A 25 -13.96 1.06 20.16
CA THR A 25 -13.40 0.40 18.98
C THR A 25 -12.29 -0.58 19.34
N PHE A 26 -11.39 -0.19 20.25
CA PHE A 26 -10.35 -1.07 20.78
C PHE A 26 -10.95 -2.27 21.54
N ALA A 27 -11.97 -2.05 22.37
CA ALA A 27 -12.61 -3.12 23.12
C ALA A 27 -13.35 -4.11 22.20
N ASP A 28 -14.00 -3.62 21.15
CA ASP A 28 -14.68 -4.44 20.15
C ASP A 28 -13.64 -5.28 19.38
N MET A 29 -12.53 -4.66 18.95
CA MET A 29 -11.42 -5.34 18.27
C MET A 29 -10.77 -6.43 19.15
N MET A 30 -10.57 -6.17 20.45
CA MET A 30 -10.05 -7.16 21.39
C MET A 30 -11.04 -8.30 21.66
N GLN A 31 -12.34 -8.03 21.63
CA GLN A 31 -13.35 -9.09 21.76
C GLN A 31 -13.36 -10.01 20.55
N ASP A 32 -13.18 -9.47 19.34
CA ASP A 32 -13.11 -10.26 18.12
C ASP A 32 -11.92 -11.24 18.11
N GLN A 33 -10.82 -10.87 18.77
CA GLN A 33 -9.65 -11.75 18.97
C GLN A 33 -9.86 -12.88 19.99
N LEU A 34 -10.89 -12.82 20.84
CA LEU A 34 -11.16 -13.89 21.82
C LEU A 34 -11.84 -15.13 21.21
N ASP A 35 -12.25 -15.05 19.95
CA ASP A 35 -12.83 -16.16 19.22
C ASP A 35 -11.94 -16.51 18.02
N LEU A 36 -11.05 -17.47 18.21
CA LEU A 36 -10.07 -17.88 17.19
C LEU A 36 -10.70 -18.51 15.94
N ARG A 37 -12.02 -18.76 15.96
CA ARG A 37 -12.76 -19.11 14.73
C ARG A 37 -12.82 -17.94 13.76
N ASN A 38 -12.78 -16.70 14.24
CA ASN A 38 -12.73 -15.49 13.43
C ASN A 38 -11.41 -15.42 12.65
N GLU A 39 -10.28 -15.61 13.33
CA GLU A 39 -8.97 -15.68 12.70
C GLU A 39 -8.90 -16.81 11.66
N ALA A 40 -9.43 -17.99 11.97
CA ALA A 40 -9.53 -19.08 10.99
C ALA A 40 -10.35 -18.68 9.74
N ASN A 41 -11.46 -17.94 9.92
CA ASN A 41 -12.24 -17.42 8.80
C ASN A 41 -11.46 -16.38 7.98
N HIS A 42 -10.70 -15.50 8.63
CA HIS A 42 -9.84 -14.53 7.96
C HIS A 42 -8.76 -15.23 7.14
N LEU A 43 -8.07 -16.23 7.69
CA LEU A 43 -7.10 -17.06 6.98
C LEU A 43 -7.74 -17.71 5.74
N ARG A 44 -8.91 -18.33 5.86
CA ARG A 44 -9.64 -18.91 4.70
C ARG A 44 -9.89 -17.86 3.61
N LYS A 45 -10.34 -16.66 3.99
CA LYS A 45 -10.59 -15.56 3.04
C LYS A 45 -9.29 -15.14 2.36
N PHE A 46 -8.20 -14.96 3.10
CA PHE A 46 -6.89 -14.64 2.54
C PHE A 46 -6.36 -15.73 1.59
N ILE A 47 -6.40 -17.00 2.00
CA ILE A 47 -6.00 -18.15 1.16
C ILE A 47 -6.77 -18.12 -0.17
N ASN A 48 -8.08 -17.89 -0.14
CA ASN A 48 -8.90 -17.82 -1.34
C ASN A 48 -8.56 -16.61 -2.22
N SER A 49 -8.41 -15.42 -1.64
CA SER A 49 -8.06 -14.19 -2.38
C SER A 49 -6.67 -14.28 -3.04
N PHE A 50 -5.74 -14.98 -2.40
CA PHE A 50 -4.36 -15.14 -2.85
C PHE A 50 -4.08 -16.45 -3.60
N ALA A 51 -5.07 -17.33 -3.80
CA ALA A 51 -4.88 -18.65 -4.44
C ALA A 51 -4.21 -18.62 -5.84
N LYS A 52 -4.34 -17.50 -6.57
CA LYS A 52 -3.72 -17.31 -7.90
C LYS A 52 -2.37 -16.59 -7.85
N ARG A 53 -1.90 -16.16 -6.69
CA ARG A 53 -0.66 -15.40 -6.50
C ARG A 53 0.37 -16.27 -5.84
N ALA A 54 1.41 -16.53 -6.60
CA ALA A 54 2.26 -17.66 -6.36
C ALA A 54 3.49 -17.31 -5.49
N SER A 55 3.72 -16.03 -5.18
CA SER A 55 4.77 -15.52 -4.29
C SER A 55 4.30 -15.27 -2.83
N ILE A 56 3.03 -15.53 -2.51
CA ILE A 56 2.43 -15.24 -1.20
C ILE A 56 1.55 -16.39 -0.73
N SER A 57 1.64 -16.74 0.54
CA SER A 57 0.73 -17.71 1.17
C SER A 57 0.41 -17.35 2.63
N PHE A 58 -0.54 -18.10 3.18
CA PHE A 58 -0.99 -18.00 4.57
C PHE A 58 -1.05 -19.42 5.15
N PRO A 59 -0.87 -19.60 6.48
CA PRO A 59 -1.10 -20.88 7.14
C PRO A 59 -2.52 -21.40 6.90
N GLN A 60 -2.65 -22.70 6.67
CA GLN A 60 -3.95 -23.36 6.47
C GLN A 60 -4.53 -23.83 7.80
N PRO A 61 -5.72 -23.35 8.20
CA PRO A 61 -6.41 -23.90 9.37
C PRO A 61 -6.70 -25.39 9.23
N VAL A 62 -6.45 -26.16 10.28
CA VAL A 62 -6.84 -27.57 10.38
C VAL A 62 -8.31 -27.61 10.83
N GLU A 63 -9.21 -27.71 9.85
CA GLU A 63 -10.66 -27.53 10.01
C GLU A 63 -11.26 -28.24 11.22
N ASP A 64 -10.91 -29.51 11.44
CA ASP A 64 -11.45 -30.32 12.53
C ASP A 64 -11.03 -29.86 13.93
N LEU A 65 -9.99 -29.03 14.02
CA LEU A 65 -9.36 -28.56 15.26
C LEU A 65 -9.58 -27.06 15.54
N VAL A 66 -10.34 -26.36 14.70
CA VAL A 66 -10.69 -24.96 14.93
C VAL A 66 -11.78 -24.86 16.01
N ARG A 67 -11.48 -24.17 17.11
CA ARG A 67 -12.38 -23.92 18.26
C ARG A 67 -12.32 -22.44 18.63
N LYS A 68 -13.19 -22.02 19.57
CA LYS A 68 -13.25 -20.63 20.03
C LYS A 68 -11.93 -20.19 20.69
N ASP A 69 -11.30 -21.09 21.41
CA ASP A 69 -10.15 -20.88 22.28
C ASP A 69 -8.87 -21.55 21.75
N VAL A 70 -8.96 -22.31 20.66
CA VAL A 70 -7.82 -22.99 20.03
C VAL A 70 -7.94 -22.91 18.51
N LEU A 71 -6.88 -22.43 17.85
CA LEU A 71 -6.68 -22.52 16.41
C LEU A 71 -5.44 -23.39 16.15
N VAL A 72 -5.62 -24.45 15.35
CA VAL A 72 -4.52 -25.27 14.84
C VAL A 72 -4.44 -25.04 13.34
N GLU A 73 -3.24 -24.81 12.83
CA GLU A 73 -2.96 -24.49 11.44
C GLU A 73 -1.66 -25.13 10.95
N SER A 74 -1.40 -25.08 9.64
CA SER A 74 -0.17 -25.61 9.05
C SER A 74 1.06 -24.86 9.55
N PHE A 75 2.08 -25.60 9.97
CA PHE A 75 3.37 -25.02 10.31
C PHE A 75 4.10 -24.52 9.04
N SER A 76 4.73 -23.36 9.14
CA SER A 76 5.46 -22.74 8.03
C SER A 76 6.97 -22.76 8.28
N ASP A 77 7.71 -23.58 7.53
CA ASP A 77 9.17 -23.55 7.54
C ASP A 77 9.65 -22.30 6.78
N ALA A 78 10.19 -21.33 7.52
CA ALA A 78 10.61 -20.06 6.97
C ALA A 78 11.52 -19.26 7.93
N VAL A 79 12.12 -18.20 7.39
CA VAL A 79 12.97 -17.25 8.12
C VAL A 79 12.18 -15.94 8.34
N PRO A 80 12.18 -15.34 9.54
CA PRO A 80 11.50 -14.06 9.76
C PRO A 80 12.04 -12.95 8.86
N VAL A 81 11.17 -12.10 8.30
CA VAL A 81 11.62 -10.97 7.45
C VAL A 81 12.53 -10.01 8.23
N SER A 82 12.39 -9.96 9.56
CA SER A 82 13.26 -9.17 10.43
C SER A 82 14.75 -9.52 10.27
N LYS A 83 15.09 -10.77 9.91
CA LYS A 83 16.47 -11.19 9.64
C LYS A 83 17.02 -10.52 8.37
N PHE A 84 16.20 -10.42 7.32
CA PHE A 84 16.54 -9.69 6.10
C PHE A 84 16.69 -8.18 6.36
N LEU A 85 15.93 -7.65 7.33
CA LEU A 85 16.01 -6.25 7.73
C LEU A 85 17.22 -5.93 8.64
N SER A 86 17.74 -6.91 9.40
CA SER A 86 18.82 -6.70 10.38
C SER A 86 20.20 -7.11 9.89
N ASP A 87 20.29 -8.15 9.07
CA ASP A 87 21.56 -8.80 8.73
C ASP A 87 22.23 -8.15 7.51
N GLY A 88 21.75 -6.99 7.08
CA GLY A 88 22.24 -6.23 5.94
C GLY A 88 21.63 -6.66 4.61
N PRO A 89 21.93 -5.92 3.52
CA PRO A 89 21.21 -6.07 2.27
C PRO A 89 21.46 -7.44 1.62
N THR A 90 20.40 -8.04 1.10
CA THR A 90 20.42 -9.31 0.39
C THR A 90 20.02 -9.14 -1.07
N VAL A 91 20.29 -10.17 -1.87
CA VAL A 91 19.91 -10.16 -3.30
C VAL A 91 18.40 -10.30 -3.54
N PHE A 92 17.60 -10.55 -2.48
CA PHE A 92 16.16 -10.70 -2.54
C PHE A 92 15.39 -9.48 -2.03
N ASP A 93 16.06 -8.47 -1.49
CA ASP A 93 15.38 -7.35 -0.81
C ASP A 93 14.39 -6.62 -1.70
N HIS A 94 14.75 -6.37 -2.96
CA HIS A 94 13.86 -5.73 -3.93
C HIS A 94 12.62 -6.59 -4.24
N GLU A 95 12.79 -7.91 -4.43
CA GLU A 95 11.69 -8.83 -4.69
C GLU A 95 10.74 -8.93 -3.48
N LEU A 96 11.30 -9.01 -2.26
CA LEU A 96 10.55 -9.01 -1.02
C LEU A 96 9.76 -7.72 -0.81
N ALA A 97 10.37 -6.57 -1.13
CA ALA A 97 9.73 -5.27 -1.02
C ALA A 97 8.58 -5.11 -2.04
N ASP A 98 8.79 -5.48 -3.31
CA ASP A 98 7.76 -5.44 -4.35
C ASP A 98 6.60 -6.39 -4.02
N ASP A 99 6.88 -7.66 -3.73
CA ASP A 99 5.83 -8.65 -3.43
C ASP A 99 5.00 -8.24 -2.21
N GLY A 100 5.64 -7.76 -1.14
CA GLY A 100 4.96 -7.28 0.06
C GLY A 100 4.09 -6.06 -0.22
N LEU A 101 4.61 -5.12 -1.01
CA LEU A 101 3.86 -3.93 -1.42
C LEU A 101 2.64 -4.27 -2.28
N MET A 102 2.84 -5.13 -3.29
CA MET A 102 1.76 -5.61 -4.14
C MET A 102 0.66 -6.31 -3.35
N ALA A 103 1.05 -7.14 -2.37
CA ALA A 103 0.13 -7.85 -1.51
C ALA A 103 -0.80 -6.88 -0.77
N PHE A 104 -0.21 -5.89 -0.12
CA PHE A 104 -0.94 -4.92 0.68
C PHE A 104 -1.86 -4.05 -0.16
N LEU A 105 -1.37 -3.50 -1.27
CA LEU A 105 -2.20 -2.68 -2.14
C LEU A 105 -3.39 -3.46 -2.70
N ARG A 106 -3.20 -4.76 -2.97
CA ARG A 106 -4.30 -5.62 -3.37
C ARG A 106 -5.32 -5.80 -2.24
N MET A 107 -4.85 -6.16 -1.05
CA MET A 107 -5.70 -6.33 0.13
C MET A 107 -6.57 -5.10 0.37
N LEU A 108 -5.95 -3.91 0.24
CA LEU A 108 -6.62 -2.63 0.43
C LEU A 108 -7.60 -2.28 -0.69
N ILE A 109 -7.14 -2.33 -1.94
CA ILE A 109 -7.87 -1.73 -3.08
C ILE A 109 -8.80 -2.74 -3.75
N ILE A 110 -8.33 -3.97 -3.98
CA ILE A 110 -9.05 -4.96 -4.78
C ILE A 110 -9.94 -5.80 -3.87
N ASP A 111 -9.36 -6.33 -2.79
CA ASP A 111 -10.06 -7.28 -1.93
C ASP A 111 -10.86 -6.56 -0.82
N ASN A 112 -10.55 -5.28 -0.55
CA ASN A 112 -11.10 -4.48 0.55
C ASN A 112 -11.13 -5.27 1.88
N PHE A 113 -10.05 -6.02 2.11
CA PHE A 113 -9.87 -6.91 3.25
C PHE A 113 -8.39 -6.91 3.60
N THR A 114 -8.02 -6.04 4.53
CA THR A 114 -6.62 -5.73 4.85
C THR A 114 -6.19 -6.39 6.14
N HIS A 115 -5.04 -7.02 6.12
CA HIS A 115 -4.34 -7.45 7.32
C HIS A 115 -3.91 -6.23 8.14
N ALA A 116 -4.59 -5.95 9.25
CA ALA A 116 -4.45 -4.70 9.98
C ALA A 116 -3.17 -4.63 10.83
N ASP A 117 -2.56 -5.78 11.13
CA ASP A 117 -1.32 -5.87 11.93
C ASP A 117 -0.15 -6.51 11.15
N LEU A 118 0.05 -6.07 9.91
CA LEU A 118 1.13 -6.58 9.04
C LEU A 118 2.47 -5.92 9.40
N HIS A 119 3.07 -6.33 10.51
CA HIS A 119 4.40 -5.89 10.96
C HIS A 119 5.48 -6.97 10.69
N PRO A 120 6.78 -6.65 10.79
CA PRO A 120 7.86 -7.62 10.48
C PRO A 120 7.88 -8.92 11.31
N GLY A 121 7.12 -9.02 12.39
CA GLY A 121 6.99 -10.24 13.17
C GLY A 121 5.97 -11.22 12.59
N ASN A 122 4.99 -10.71 11.84
CA ASN A 122 3.92 -11.48 11.19
C ASN A 122 4.24 -11.80 9.72
N ILE A 123 5.50 -11.60 9.30
CA ILE A 123 5.96 -11.86 7.93
C ILE A 123 7.15 -12.80 7.99
N LEU A 124 6.97 -13.99 7.43
CA LEU A 124 8.05 -14.94 7.20
C LEU A 124 8.42 -14.98 5.71
N VAL A 125 9.65 -15.41 5.44
CA VAL A 125 10.21 -15.61 4.12
C VAL A 125 10.66 -17.05 3.99
N THR A 126 10.04 -17.78 3.08
CA THR A 126 10.57 -19.07 2.60
C THR A 126 11.15 -18.89 1.20
N LEU A 127 11.79 -19.92 0.68
CA LEU A 127 12.42 -19.89 -0.64
C LEU A 127 11.82 -20.98 -1.51
N LYS A 128 11.39 -20.60 -2.72
CA LYS A 128 10.68 -21.48 -3.65
C LYS A 128 11.23 -21.36 -5.06
N ARG A 129 11.37 -22.48 -5.76
CA ARG A 129 11.76 -22.50 -7.18
C ARG A 129 10.56 -22.11 -8.06
N PRO A 130 10.67 -21.07 -8.90
CA PRO A 130 9.66 -20.76 -9.89
C PRO A 130 9.56 -21.86 -10.96
N THR A 131 8.35 -22.18 -11.40
CA THR A 131 8.10 -23.08 -12.54
C THR A 131 8.22 -22.38 -13.89
N GLY A 132 8.22 -21.04 -13.89
CA GLY A 132 8.35 -20.24 -15.11
C GLY A 132 8.25 -18.74 -14.85
N LYS A 133 8.03 -17.99 -15.93
CA LYS A 133 7.72 -16.55 -15.90
C LYS A 133 6.47 -16.27 -16.71
N SER A 134 5.59 -15.44 -16.17
CA SER A 134 4.45 -14.88 -16.87
C SER A 134 4.89 -13.91 -17.97
N PHE A 135 3.95 -13.55 -18.85
CA PHE A 135 4.17 -12.61 -19.95
C PHE A 135 4.71 -11.23 -19.50
N PHE A 136 4.45 -10.83 -18.26
CA PHE A 136 4.93 -9.58 -17.66
C PHE A 136 6.22 -9.75 -16.85
N GLY A 137 6.91 -10.88 -16.97
CA GLY A 137 8.19 -11.14 -16.31
C GLY A 137 8.10 -11.63 -14.85
N ARG A 138 6.90 -11.68 -14.25
CA ARG A 138 6.68 -12.21 -12.90
C ARG A 138 6.81 -13.72 -12.84
N HIS A 139 7.39 -14.25 -11.77
CA HIS A 139 7.52 -15.69 -11.54
C HIS A 139 6.16 -16.38 -11.43
N THR A 140 6.06 -17.56 -12.06
CA THR A 140 4.95 -18.50 -11.85
C THR A 140 5.44 -19.64 -11.00
N TYR A 141 4.56 -20.19 -10.16
CA TYR A 141 4.88 -21.33 -9.31
C TYR A 141 3.73 -22.33 -9.37
N ASP A 142 4.03 -23.59 -9.12
CA ASP A 142 3.03 -24.62 -8.84
C ASP A 142 2.85 -24.78 -7.33
N ASN A 143 2.02 -25.75 -6.92
CA ASN A 143 1.85 -26.11 -5.52
C ASN A 143 2.68 -27.34 -5.12
N ASP A 144 3.74 -27.68 -5.87
CA ASP A 144 4.59 -28.82 -5.54
C ASP A 144 5.45 -28.49 -4.29
N PRO A 145 5.29 -29.22 -3.17
CA PRO A 145 6.08 -28.99 -1.97
C PRO A 145 7.59 -29.15 -2.20
N SER A 146 8.01 -29.95 -3.17
CA SER A 146 9.43 -30.18 -3.49
C SER A 146 10.14 -28.96 -4.08
N ASN A 147 9.38 -27.95 -4.51
CA ASN A 147 9.94 -26.69 -4.99
C ASN A 147 10.34 -25.74 -3.86
N PHE A 148 9.89 -26.00 -2.61
CA PHE A 148 10.31 -25.24 -1.45
C PHE A 148 11.67 -25.72 -0.93
N LEU A 149 12.44 -24.78 -0.38
CA LEU A 149 13.64 -25.13 0.37
C LEU A 149 13.24 -25.91 1.63
N ASP A 150 14.00 -26.96 1.94
CA ASP A 150 13.70 -27.84 3.06
C ASP A 150 13.88 -27.16 4.44
N ALA A 151 13.20 -27.70 5.44
CA ALA A 151 13.18 -27.17 6.80
C ALA A 151 14.57 -27.14 7.46
N GLU A 152 15.43 -28.12 7.19
CA GLU A 152 16.79 -28.18 7.75
C GLU A 152 17.65 -27.03 7.20
N SER A 153 17.60 -26.82 5.89
CA SER A 153 18.26 -25.71 5.22
C SER A 153 17.76 -24.34 5.71
N LEU A 154 16.45 -24.17 5.89
CA LEU A 154 15.86 -22.92 6.41
C LEU A 154 16.24 -22.65 7.87
N SER A 155 16.20 -23.69 8.73
CA SER A 155 16.69 -23.63 10.10
C SER A 155 18.16 -23.23 10.14
N HIS A 156 19.00 -23.86 9.31
CA HIS A 156 20.40 -23.51 9.19
C HIS A 156 20.58 -22.05 8.78
N LEU A 157 19.90 -21.60 7.71
CA LEU A 157 19.91 -20.20 7.26
C LEU A 157 19.58 -19.21 8.39
N SER A 158 18.54 -19.52 9.19
CA SER A 158 18.11 -18.65 10.29
C SER A 158 19.21 -18.46 11.36
N SER A 159 20.04 -19.49 11.56
CA SER A 159 21.14 -19.50 12.55
C SER A 159 22.42 -18.84 12.06
N LEU A 160 22.58 -18.63 10.74
CA LEU A 160 23.81 -18.09 10.17
C LEU A 160 24.08 -16.64 10.61
N PRO A 161 25.35 -16.28 10.82
CA PRO A 161 25.73 -14.88 11.04
C PRO A 161 25.56 -14.06 9.75
N PRO A 162 25.47 -12.72 9.85
CA PRO A 162 25.05 -11.86 8.73
C PRO A 162 25.82 -12.06 7.41
N LYS A 163 27.16 -12.17 7.46
CA LYS A 163 27.99 -12.35 6.25
C LYS A 163 27.75 -13.70 5.57
N GLU A 164 27.58 -14.75 6.36
CA GLU A 164 27.32 -16.11 5.85
C GLU A 164 25.89 -16.23 5.33
N PHE A 165 24.94 -15.60 6.01
CA PHE A 165 23.55 -15.49 5.56
C PHE A 165 23.46 -14.81 4.18
N GLN A 166 24.09 -13.65 3.99
CA GLN A 166 24.11 -12.96 2.71
C GLN A 166 24.70 -13.83 1.58
N LYS A 167 25.79 -14.54 1.88
CA LYS A 167 26.42 -15.46 0.92
C LYS A 167 25.48 -16.62 0.57
N ALA A 168 24.88 -17.26 1.57
CA ALA A 168 23.96 -18.37 1.37
C ALA A 168 22.71 -17.96 0.56
N ILE A 169 22.14 -16.79 0.84
CA ILE A 169 21.03 -16.22 0.08
C ILE A 169 21.42 -15.97 -1.38
N LYS A 170 22.64 -15.47 -1.63
CA LYS A 170 23.17 -15.30 -2.99
C LYS A 170 23.33 -16.64 -3.71
N ASP A 171 23.87 -17.65 -3.03
CA ASP A 171 24.06 -18.99 -3.59
C ASP A 171 22.70 -19.65 -3.92
N LEU A 172 21.69 -19.45 -3.09
CA LEU A 172 20.32 -19.94 -3.33
C LEU A 172 19.67 -19.25 -4.53
N LYS A 173 19.89 -17.94 -4.72
CA LYS A 173 19.46 -17.24 -5.94
C LYS A 173 20.11 -17.83 -7.19
N HIS A 174 21.40 -18.17 -7.12
CA HIS A 174 22.10 -18.85 -8.22
C HIS A 174 21.57 -20.26 -8.51
N GLN A 175 21.03 -20.94 -7.50
CA GLN A 175 20.36 -22.24 -7.64
C GLN A 175 18.92 -22.13 -8.17
N GLY A 176 18.42 -20.91 -8.40
CA GLY A 176 17.09 -20.65 -8.97
C GLY A 176 15.97 -20.52 -7.95
N TYR A 177 16.29 -20.36 -6.66
CA TYR A 177 15.27 -20.00 -5.66
C TYR A 177 14.89 -18.52 -5.77
N ALA A 178 13.62 -18.25 -5.52
CA ALA A 178 13.05 -16.92 -5.36
C ALA A 178 12.40 -16.82 -3.96
N PRO A 179 12.27 -15.62 -3.40
CA PRO A 179 11.58 -15.44 -2.12
C PRO A 179 10.09 -15.73 -2.27
N HIS A 180 9.48 -16.19 -1.19
CA HIS A 180 8.05 -16.41 -1.05
C HIS A 180 7.61 -15.94 0.34
N LEU A 181 6.67 -15.01 0.38
CA LEU A 181 6.18 -14.40 1.61
C LEU A 181 5.09 -15.25 2.25
N ILE A 182 5.16 -15.41 3.57
CA ILE A 182 4.12 -16.03 4.38
C ILE A 182 3.65 -15.01 5.40
N PHE A 183 2.36 -14.69 5.37
CA PHE A 183 1.75 -13.79 6.36
C PHE A 183 1.07 -14.62 7.46
N LEU A 184 1.40 -14.30 8.70
CA LEU A 184 0.88 -14.93 9.92
C LEU A 184 -0.09 -13.98 10.64
N ASP A 185 -0.81 -14.52 11.63
CA ASP A 185 -1.67 -13.75 12.55
C ASP A 185 -2.71 -12.89 11.81
N ALA A 186 -3.68 -13.57 11.21
CA ALA A 186 -4.81 -12.91 10.58
C ALA A 186 -5.90 -12.51 11.60
N GLY A 187 -5.54 -12.37 12.89
CA GLY A 187 -6.47 -12.05 13.95
C GLY A 187 -7.10 -10.66 13.78
N LEU A 188 -6.33 -9.71 13.24
CA LEU A 188 -6.79 -8.36 12.96
C LEU A 188 -6.92 -8.09 11.46
N VAL A 189 -8.14 -7.78 11.05
CA VAL A 189 -8.46 -7.37 9.69
C VAL A 189 -9.24 -6.06 9.69
N SER A 190 -9.10 -5.30 8.63
CA SER A 190 -9.83 -4.06 8.40
C SER A 190 -10.48 -4.10 7.01
N GLU A 191 -11.74 -3.69 6.95
CA GLU A 191 -12.49 -3.48 5.73
C GLU A 191 -12.97 -2.03 5.71
N LEU A 192 -12.88 -1.37 4.56
CA LEU A 192 -13.50 -0.07 4.39
C LEU A 192 -14.97 -0.25 4.00
N SER A 193 -15.84 0.60 4.53
CA SER A 193 -17.20 0.72 3.97
C SER A 193 -17.11 1.11 2.48
N THR A 194 -18.13 0.80 1.69
CA THR A 194 -18.14 1.18 0.26
C THR A 194 -17.98 2.69 0.06
N GLU A 195 -18.56 3.49 0.96
CA GLU A 195 -18.40 4.94 0.99
C GLU A 195 -16.94 5.34 1.30
N ASN A 196 -16.33 4.73 2.32
CA ASN A 196 -14.95 5.04 2.72
C ASN A 196 -13.92 4.61 1.69
N LEU A 197 -14.15 3.47 1.03
CA LEU A 197 -13.32 3.01 -0.09
C LEU A 197 -13.42 3.99 -1.27
N THR A 198 -14.63 4.44 -1.62
CA THR A 198 -14.84 5.44 -2.69
C THR A 198 -14.15 6.76 -2.34
N ASN A 199 -14.34 7.23 -1.10
CA ASN A 199 -13.72 8.45 -0.61
C ASN A 199 -12.19 8.37 -0.62
N PHE A 200 -11.63 7.22 -0.23
CA PHE A 200 -10.19 6.95 -0.27
C PHE A 200 -9.67 7.00 -1.71
N LEU A 201 -10.34 6.34 -2.64
CA LEU A 201 -9.94 6.30 -4.05
C LEU A 201 -9.97 7.69 -4.71
N ASP A 202 -11.01 8.47 -4.45
CA ASP A 202 -11.13 9.85 -4.95
C ASP A 202 -10.01 10.75 -4.42
N LEU A 203 -9.68 10.63 -3.13
CA LEU A 203 -8.60 11.39 -2.54
C LEU A 203 -7.23 10.97 -3.09
N PHE A 204 -7.01 9.66 -3.23
CA PHE A 204 -5.78 9.12 -3.82
C PHE A 204 -5.59 9.61 -5.26
N TYR A 205 -6.69 9.69 -6.02
CA TYR A 205 -6.70 10.26 -7.36
C TYR A 205 -6.36 11.76 -7.37
N ALA A 206 -6.98 12.55 -6.51
CA ALA A 206 -6.72 13.99 -6.40
C ALA A 206 -5.23 14.28 -6.05
N ILE A 207 -4.63 13.43 -5.21
CA ILE A 207 -3.19 13.47 -4.90
C ILE A 207 -2.35 13.11 -6.14
N ALA A 208 -2.73 12.07 -6.89
CA ALA A 208 -2.02 11.65 -8.10
C ALA A 208 -2.05 12.71 -9.23
N GLU A 209 -3.11 13.53 -9.29
CA GLU A 209 -3.18 14.70 -10.18
C GLU A 209 -2.38 15.92 -9.69
N PHE A 210 -1.78 15.85 -8.49
CA PHE A 210 -1.17 16.98 -7.81
C PHE A 210 -2.15 18.16 -7.63
N ASN A 211 -3.44 17.88 -7.49
CA ASN A 211 -4.49 18.90 -7.37
C ASN A 211 -4.77 19.21 -5.89
N GLY A 212 -3.93 20.07 -5.29
CA GLY A 212 -4.01 20.37 -3.85
C GLY A 212 -5.32 21.05 -3.43
N THR A 213 -5.93 21.82 -4.31
CA THR A 213 -7.26 22.41 -4.08
C THR A 213 -8.32 21.33 -3.94
N HIS A 214 -8.35 20.39 -4.89
CA HIS A 214 -9.33 19.30 -4.84
C HIS A 214 -9.10 18.37 -3.64
N VAL A 215 -7.85 18.05 -3.31
CA VAL A 215 -7.51 17.28 -2.10
C VAL A 215 -8.04 17.96 -0.85
N ALA A 216 -7.83 19.27 -0.71
CA ALA A 216 -8.31 20.01 0.45
C ALA A 216 -9.84 20.01 0.54
N ASP A 217 -10.52 20.19 -0.59
CA ASP A 217 -11.98 20.19 -0.65
C ASP A 217 -12.56 18.84 -0.23
N LEU A 218 -12.03 17.75 -0.79
CA LEU A 218 -12.45 16.40 -0.40
C LEU A 218 -12.22 16.13 1.08
N MET A 219 -11.11 16.59 1.66
CA MET A 219 -10.84 16.41 3.09
C MET A 219 -11.77 17.21 4.00
N VAL A 220 -12.17 18.42 3.59
CA VAL A 220 -13.11 19.25 4.36
C VAL A 220 -14.54 18.74 4.22
N GLU A 221 -14.98 18.45 2.99
CA GLU A 221 -16.34 17.96 2.70
C GLU A 221 -16.66 16.64 3.39
N ARG A 222 -15.64 15.78 3.54
CA ARG A 222 -15.77 14.44 4.12
C ARG A 222 -15.40 14.36 5.59
N SER A 223 -15.03 15.49 6.22
CA SER A 223 -14.80 15.52 7.66
C SER A 223 -16.12 15.32 8.40
N ARG A 224 -16.12 14.49 9.46
CA ARG A 224 -17.31 14.31 10.32
C ARG A 224 -17.75 15.60 11.01
N THR A 225 -16.85 16.57 11.14
CA THR A 225 -17.12 17.86 11.79
C THR A 225 -16.59 19.03 10.95
N PRO A 226 -17.19 19.33 9.79
CA PRO A 226 -16.72 20.41 8.92
C PRO A 226 -16.73 21.78 9.62
N TRP A 227 -17.56 21.94 10.65
CA TRP A 227 -17.65 23.16 11.48
C TRP A 227 -16.48 23.34 12.46
N THR A 228 -15.63 22.34 12.69
CA THR A 228 -14.41 22.49 13.52
C THR A 228 -13.22 23.04 12.74
N VAL A 229 -13.34 23.11 11.41
CA VAL A 229 -12.27 23.62 10.56
C VAL A 229 -12.15 25.13 10.78
N THR A 230 -11.05 25.55 11.41
CA THR A 230 -10.83 26.94 11.80
C THR A 230 -10.70 27.89 10.61
N ASP A 231 -10.02 27.45 9.54
CA ASP A 231 -9.85 28.23 8.31
C ASP A 231 -9.71 27.28 7.09
N PRO A 232 -10.84 26.91 6.45
CA PRO A 232 -10.82 26.04 5.26
C PRO A 232 -10.03 26.65 4.09
N TYR A 233 -9.99 27.97 3.98
CA TYR A 233 -9.28 28.65 2.90
C TYR A 233 -7.76 28.59 3.09
N ALA A 234 -7.28 28.80 4.33
CA ALA A 234 -5.88 28.61 4.66
C ALA A 234 -5.44 27.15 4.44
N PHE A 235 -6.24 26.17 4.87
CA PHE A 235 -5.94 24.76 4.62
C PHE A 235 -5.81 24.44 3.13
N ARG A 236 -6.77 24.93 2.31
CA ARG A 236 -6.72 24.77 0.85
C ARG A 236 -5.44 25.35 0.25
N LYS A 237 -5.06 26.57 0.66
CA LYS A 237 -3.84 27.24 0.18
C LYS A 237 -2.57 26.51 0.60
N ASP A 238 -2.53 25.97 1.81
CA ASP A 238 -1.38 25.19 2.31
C ASP A 238 -1.24 23.87 1.55
N MET A 239 -2.35 23.16 1.31
CA MET A 239 -2.37 21.93 0.52
C MET A 239 -1.94 22.16 -0.94
N GLU A 240 -2.42 23.23 -1.56
CA GLU A 240 -2.03 23.63 -2.92
C GLU A 240 -0.53 23.88 -3.02
N LYS A 241 0.03 24.70 -2.11
CA LYS A 241 1.48 24.95 -2.05
C LYS A 241 2.28 23.67 -1.85
N PHE A 242 1.80 22.80 -0.96
CA PHE A 242 2.46 21.55 -0.64
C PHE A 242 2.52 20.62 -1.87
N LEU A 243 1.39 20.33 -2.52
CA LEU A 243 1.41 19.46 -3.70
C LEU A 243 2.11 20.11 -4.90
N ALA A 244 2.06 21.43 -5.06
CA ALA A 244 2.85 22.13 -6.08
C ALA A 244 4.36 21.94 -5.88
N ARG A 245 4.83 21.96 -4.62
CA ARG A 245 6.22 21.66 -4.27
C ARG A 245 6.58 20.22 -4.58
N ILE A 246 5.76 19.26 -4.15
CA ILE A 246 6.00 17.84 -4.44
C ILE A 246 6.02 17.59 -5.95
N ARG A 247 5.15 18.26 -6.71
CA ARG A 247 5.18 18.20 -8.18
C ARG A 247 6.53 18.69 -8.70
N ALA A 248 7.00 19.87 -8.28
CA ALA A 248 8.29 20.40 -8.71
C ALA A 248 9.48 19.49 -8.35
N GLU A 249 9.49 18.90 -7.15
CA GLU A 249 10.53 17.96 -6.71
C GLU A 249 10.46 16.62 -7.48
N THR A 250 9.25 16.13 -7.79
CA THR A 250 9.04 14.95 -8.65
C THR A 250 9.55 15.18 -10.07
N LEU A 251 9.39 16.39 -10.61
CA LEU A 251 9.90 16.80 -11.92
C LEU A 251 11.45 16.86 -11.95
N GLN A 252 12.12 16.82 -10.80
CA GLN A 252 13.57 16.88 -10.67
C GLN A 252 14.20 15.56 -10.17
N LEU A 253 13.49 14.77 -9.35
CA LEU A 253 13.98 13.50 -8.78
C LEU A 253 12.94 12.38 -8.90
N SER A 254 13.37 11.19 -9.30
CA SER A 254 12.52 10.01 -9.55
C SER A 254 11.97 9.31 -8.29
N LYS A 255 12.08 9.90 -7.10
CA LYS A 255 11.79 9.22 -5.82
C LYS A 255 10.75 9.97 -5.01
N ILE A 256 9.48 9.66 -5.23
CA ILE A 256 8.39 10.17 -4.38
C ILE A 256 8.32 9.34 -3.10
N LYS A 257 8.26 10.02 -1.96
CA LYS A 257 8.06 9.40 -0.65
C LYS A 257 6.62 9.61 -0.18
N VAL A 258 5.76 8.64 -0.46
CA VAL A 258 4.32 8.75 -0.16
C VAL A 258 4.07 8.86 1.34
N GLY A 259 4.89 8.21 2.16
CA GLY A 259 4.80 8.28 3.61
C GLY A 259 5.11 9.68 4.15
N GLU A 260 6.06 10.40 3.56
CA GLU A 260 6.34 11.81 3.91
C GLU A 260 5.18 12.72 3.47
N ILE A 261 4.56 12.41 2.32
CA ILE A 261 3.37 13.12 1.85
C ILE A 261 2.21 12.92 2.81
N LEU A 262 1.88 11.67 3.16
CA LEU A 262 0.80 11.33 4.08
C LEU A 262 1.05 11.90 5.49
N ALA A 263 2.28 11.83 6.00
CA ALA A 263 2.63 12.43 7.29
C ALA A 263 2.43 13.96 7.29
N THR A 264 2.84 14.63 6.22
CA THR A 264 2.66 16.09 6.08
C THR A 264 1.17 16.44 5.99
N VAL A 265 0.41 15.67 5.22
CA VAL A 265 -1.05 15.81 5.11
C VAL A 265 -1.74 15.61 6.46
N PHE A 266 -1.42 14.54 7.21
CA PHE A 266 -1.96 14.33 8.55
C PHE A 266 -1.60 15.44 9.53
N ASN A 267 -0.39 15.99 9.45
CA ASN A 267 0.00 17.13 10.27
C ASN A 267 -0.79 18.40 9.89
N MET A 268 -1.03 18.65 8.59
CA MET A 268 -1.87 19.77 8.14
C MET A 268 -3.31 19.61 8.64
N VAL A 269 -3.89 18.42 8.49
CA VAL A 269 -5.22 18.10 8.99
C VAL A 269 -5.32 18.36 10.50
N ARG A 270 -4.33 17.90 11.28
CA ARG A 270 -4.26 18.14 12.72
C ARG A 270 -4.18 19.64 13.06
N ASN A 271 -3.31 20.40 12.40
CA ASN A 271 -3.12 21.82 12.65
C ASN A 271 -4.36 22.66 12.29
N HIS A 272 -5.10 22.23 11.27
CA HIS A 272 -6.32 22.88 10.79
C HIS A 272 -7.61 22.33 11.43
N HIS A 273 -7.49 21.47 12.45
CA HIS A 273 -8.60 20.89 13.23
C HIS A 273 -9.66 20.14 12.39
N ILE A 274 -9.20 19.51 11.30
CA ILE A 274 -10.04 18.64 10.47
C ILE A 274 -10.09 17.27 11.15
N LYS A 275 -11.28 16.78 11.53
CA LYS A 275 -11.41 15.42 12.07
C LYS A 275 -11.46 14.41 10.93
N ILE A 276 -10.50 13.49 10.90
CA ILE A 276 -10.44 12.36 9.98
C ILE A 276 -11.21 11.18 10.58
N GLU A 277 -11.87 10.40 9.74
CA GLU A 277 -12.45 9.12 10.15
C GLU A 277 -11.37 8.10 10.52
N GLY A 278 -11.60 7.34 11.61
CA GLY A 278 -10.63 6.36 12.12
C GLY A 278 -10.18 5.34 11.06
N ASP A 279 -11.11 4.86 10.24
CA ASP A 279 -10.83 3.91 9.16
C ASP A 279 -9.85 4.48 8.12
N PHE A 280 -10.02 5.75 7.75
CA PHE A 280 -9.13 6.43 6.81
C PHE A 280 -7.74 6.66 7.41
N ALA A 281 -7.67 7.04 8.69
CA ALA A 281 -6.40 7.18 9.40
C ALA A 281 -5.63 5.85 9.45
N ASN A 282 -6.33 4.74 9.74
CA ASN A 282 -5.75 3.40 9.77
C ASN A 282 -5.16 2.98 8.41
N VAL A 283 -5.83 3.28 7.30
CA VAL A 283 -5.30 3.03 5.96
C VAL A 283 -4.05 3.84 5.69
N GLY A 284 -4.05 5.13 6.00
CA GLY A 284 -2.88 5.99 5.81
C GLY A 284 -1.68 5.53 6.63
N ILE A 285 -1.89 5.16 7.90
CA ILE A 285 -0.84 4.59 8.76
C ILE A 285 -0.31 3.27 8.19
N SER A 286 -1.20 2.40 7.70
CA SER A 286 -0.82 1.11 7.13
C SER A 286 0.05 1.27 5.88
N ILE A 287 -0.30 2.21 5.00
CA ILE A 287 0.53 2.57 3.82
C ILE A 287 1.90 3.09 4.26
N MET A 288 1.94 3.97 5.28
CA MET A 288 3.21 4.50 5.82
C MET A 288 4.11 3.41 6.40
N LEU A 289 3.53 2.47 7.17
CA LEU A 289 4.26 1.35 7.76
C LEU A 289 4.83 0.44 6.67
N LEU A 290 4.01 0.09 5.69
CA LEU A 290 4.43 -0.75 4.57
C LEU A 290 5.51 -0.09 3.72
N GLU A 291 5.38 1.19 3.39
CA GLU A 291 6.45 1.93 2.70
C GLU A 291 7.73 1.96 3.53
N GLY A 292 7.61 2.11 4.85
CA GLY A 292 8.72 2.03 5.78
C GLY A 292 9.44 0.68 5.72
N ILE A 293 8.70 -0.43 5.75
CA ILE A 293 9.25 -1.79 5.64
C ILE A 293 9.88 -2.00 4.26
N GLY A 294 9.14 -1.69 3.19
CA GLY A 294 9.61 -1.86 1.82
C GLY A 294 10.86 -1.05 1.53
N ARG A 295 11.02 0.14 2.11
CA ARG A 295 12.24 0.94 1.96
C ARG A 295 13.41 0.52 2.82
N ARG A 296 13.15 -0.15 3.94
CA ARG A 296 14.22 -0.77 4.72
C ARG A 296 14.81 -1.97 3.99
N LEU A 297 14.01 -2.65 3.17
CA LEU A 297 14.47 -3.68 2.24
C LEU A 297 15.12 -3.02 1.01
N ASP A 298 14.38 -2.22 0.25
CA ASP A 298 14.86 -1.52 -0.93
C ASP A 298 14.73 0.02 -0.79
N PRO A 299 15.82 0.73 -0.46
CA PRO A 299 15.82 2.19 -0.32
C PRO A 299 15.43 2.95 -1.60
N ASN A 300 15.46 2.30 -2.76
CA ASN A 300 15.14 2.92 -4.05
C ASN A 300 13.71 2.64 -4.52
N MET A 301 12.91 1.90 -3.74
CA MET A 301 11.53 1.56 -4.09
C MET A 301 10.65 2.81 -4.26
N ASP A 302 9.99 2.91 -5.43
CA ASP A 302 9.01 3.93 -5.76
C ASP A 302 7.59 3.36 -5.61
N LEU A 303 6.97 3.61 -4.45
CA LEU A 303 5.63 3.12 -4.11
C LEU A 303 4.59 3.39 -5.20
N LEU A 304 4.64 4.57 -5.84
CA LEU A 304 3.66 4.96 -6.85
C LEU A 304 3.87 4.21 -8.16
N HIS A 305 5.13 3.93 -8.53
CA HIS A 305 5.43 3.12 -9.71
C HIS A 305 4.95 1.68 -9.50
N GLU A 306 5.29 1.11 -8.35
CA GLU A 306 4.92 -0.25 -8.01
C GLU A 306 3.40 -0.41 -7.88
N ALA A 307 2.67 0.59 -7.39
CA ALA A 307 1.20 0.51 -7.28
C ALA A 307 0.44 0.43 -8.62
N LEU A 308 1.07 0.80 -9.75
CA LEU A 308 0.39 0.92 -11.05
C LEU A 308 -0.33 -0.35 -11.53
N PRO A 309 0.24 -1.56 -11.44
CA PRO A 309 -0.44 -2.78 -11.89
C PRO A 309 -1.72 -3.06 -11.10
N VAL A 310 -1.70 -2.83 -9.78
CA VAL A 310 -2.86 -3.03 -8.90
C VAL A 310 -3.95 -2.02 -9.23
N LEU A 311 -3.59 -0.75 -9.41
CA LEU A 311 -4.54 0.30 -9.80
C LEU A 311 -5.18 0.01 -11.17
N ARG A 312 -4.40 -0.49 -12.14
CA ARG A 312 -4.91 -0.91 -13.46
C ARG A 312 -5.88 -2.09 -13.35
N GLU A 313 -5.57 -3.06 -12.51
CA GLU A 313 -6.43 -4.22 -12.26
C GLU A 313 -7.75 -3.78 -11.62
N ALA A 314 -7.68 -2.93 -10.59
CA ALA A 314 -8.85 -2.37 -9.92
C ALA A 314 -9.75 -1.56 -10.87
N ALA A 315 -9.17 -0.79 -11.79
CA ALA A 315 -9.91 -0.08 -12.83
C ALA A 315 -10.62 -1.06 -13.80
N LYS A 316 -9.95 -2.13 -14.24
CA LYS A 316 -10.56 -3.16 -15.10
C LYS A 316 -11.72 -3.89 -14.41
N LEU A 317 -11.62 -4.10 -13.10
CA LEU A 317 -12.67 -4.73 -12.30
C LEU A 317 -13.84 -3.76 -12.00
N GLY A 318 -13.75 -2.49 -12.41
CA GLY A 318 -14.76 -1.47 -12.15
C GLY A 318 -14.85 -1.06 -10.68
N ILE A 319 -13.84 -1.41 -9.87
CA ILE A 319 -13.68 -0.97 -8.47
C ILE A 319 -13.33 0.52 -8.47
N ILE A 320 -12.46 0.92 -9.40
CA ILE A 320 -12.08 2.31 -9.65
C ILE A 320 -12.79 2.74 -10.94
N GLY A 321 -13.97 3.36 -10.76
CA GLY A 321 -14.84 4.02 -11.75
C GLY A 321 -15.32 3.21 -12.96
N LYS A 322 -16.65 3.21 -13.13
CA LYS A 322 -17.27 2.81 -14.40
C LYS A 322 -17.21 3.96 -15.39
N ALA A 323 -16.72 3.70 -16.60
CA ALA A 323 -17.14 4.47 -17.77
C ALA A 323 -18.62 4.15 -18.05
N PRO A 324 -19.52 5.14 -18.21
CA PRO A 324 -20.88 4.86 -18.64
C PRO A 324 -20.87 4.53 -20.13
N ILE A 325 -21.26 3.30 -20.47
CA ILE A 325 -21.67 2.94 -21.83
C ILE A 325 -23.08 3.52 -22.04
N GLY A 326 -23.16 4.69 -22.70
CA GLY A 326 -24.30 5.12 -23.53
C GLY A 326 -25.60 5.61 -22.87
N GLY A 327 -25.89 6.92 -23.04
CA GLY A 327 -27.16 7.45 -23.55
C GLY A 327 -28.37 7.61 -22.62
N GLY A 328 -28.87 8.85 -22.48
CA GLY A 328 -30.30 9.12 -22.25
C GLY A 328 -30.66 9.99 -21.03
N ASP A 329 -30.70 11.30 -21.27
CA ASP A 329 -31.63 12.34 -20.78
C ASP A 329 -32.07 12.48 -19.29
N GLY A 330 -32.12 13.75 -18.85
CA GLY A 330 -33.15 14.21 -17.91
C GLY A 330 -32.86 14.22 -16.40
N GLY A 331 -32.05 15.18 -15.93
CA GLY A 331 -32.36 15.96 -14.72
C GLY A 331 -32.46 15.26 -13.36
N LYS A 332 -31.31 15.10 -12.69
CA LYS A 332 -31.05 15.42 -11.28
C LYS A 332 -29.54 15.26 -11.04
N ALA A 333 -28.87 16.32 -10.61
CA ALA A 333 -27.43 16.35 -10.44
C ALA A 333 -27.01 15.41 -9.29
N SER A 334 -26.57 14.18 -9.61
CA SER A 334 -25.79 13.31 -8.73
C SER A 334 -24.48 12.93 -9.42
N ILE A 335 -23.40 13.38 -8.79
CA ILE A 335 -22.05 12.77 -8.67
C ILE A 335 -21.78 11.60 -9.63
N GLY A 336 -20.95 11.87 -10.65
CA GLY A 336 -20.56 10.87 -11.65
C GLY A 336 -19.81 11.46 -12.83
N LYS A 337 -19.00 12.50 -12.63
CA LYS A 337 -18.19 13.09 -13.71
C LYS A 337 -16.84 12.40 -13.79
N ALA A 338 -16.73 11.55 -14.82
CA ALA A 338 -15.54 11.28 -15.61
C ALA A 338 -14.31 10.74 -14.86
N LEU A 339 -14.33 9.43 -14.58
CA LEU A 339 -13.09 8.66 -14.67
C LEU A 339 -12.70 8.52 -16.13
N SER A 340 -11.57 9.10 -16.52
CA SER A 340 -10.98 8.83 -17.81
C SER A 340 -9.59 8.22 -17.65
N TRP A 341 -9.42 7.09 -18.34
CA TRP A 341 -8.16 6.35 -18.56
C TRP A 341 -7.00 7.23 -19.03
N ASP A 342 -7.30 8.43 -19.53
CA ASP A 342 -6.35 9.42 -19.99
C ASP A 342 -5.43 9.96 -18.89
N VAL A 343 -5.84 10.03 -17.62
CA VAL A 343 -4.98 10.56 -16.55
C VAL A 343 -3.95 9.53 -16.09
N TYR A 344 -4.36 8.27 -15.93
CA TYR A 344 -3.41 7.17 -15.70
C TYR A 344 -2.47 6.98 -16.88
N VAL A 345 -2.97 7.15 -18.12
CA VAL A 345 -2.12 7.18 -19.32
C VAL A 345 -1.23 8.42 -19.34
N LYS A 346 -1.68 9.61 -18.94
CA LYS A 346 -0.84 10.82 -18.89
C LYS A 346 0.28 10.69 -17.87
N VAL A 347 0.00 10.21 -16.66
CA VAL A 347 1.04 9.94 -15.64
C VAL A 347 1.99 8.83 -16.09
N TRP A 348 1.46 7.78 -16.72
CA TRP A 348 2.26 6.67 -17.26
C TRP A 348 3.12 7.08 -18.47
N LEU A 349 2.54 7.76 -19.46
CA LEU A 349 3.21 8.28 -20.65
C LEU A 349 4.23 9.34 -20.22
N TYR A 350 3.91 10.18 -19.23
CA TYR A 350 4.86 11.13 -18.64
C TYR A 350 6.05 10.41 -17.99
N LYS A 351 5.84 9.40 -17.13
CA LYS A 351 6.94 8.63 -16.53
C LYS A 351 7.72 7.76 -17.53
N TRP A 352 7.09 7.30 -18.62
CA TRP A 352 7.72 6.43 -19.63
C TRP A 352 8.47 7.21 -20.72
N VAL A 353 7.94 8.36 -21.12
CA VAL A 353 8.55 9.26 -22.11
C VAL A 353 9.62 10.14 -21.47
N ARG A 354 9.57 10.42 -20.16
CA ARG A 354 10.56 11.28 -19.48
C ARG A 354 12.01 10.76 -19.52
N PRO A 355 12.33 9.48 -19.31
CA PRO A 355 13.70 8.98 -19.51
C PRO A 355 14.16 9.12 -20.96
N LEU A 356 13.26 9.00 -21.93
CA LEU A 356 13.53 9.20 -23.37
C LEU A 356 13.69 10.69 -23.72
N LEU A 357 12.96 11.58 -23.05
CA LEU A 357 13.12 13.03 -23.17
C LEU A 357 14.37 13.52 -22.48
N GLN A 358 14.76 12.95 -21.33
CA GLN A 358 16.02 13.25 -20.65
C GLN A 358 17.22 12.70 -21.43
N LEU A 359 17.12 11.51 -22.03
CA LEU A 359 18.09 11.03 -23.02
C LEU A 359 18.12 11.94 -24.24
N GLY A 360 16.97 12.46 -24.66
CA GLY A 360 16.85 13.44 -25.72
C GLY A 360 17.56 14.74 -25.35
N ASP A 361 17.32 15.29 -24.16
CA ASP A 361 17.96 16.51 -23.68
C ASP A 361 19.47 16.31 -23.52
N GLU A 362 19.94 15.14 -23.05
CA GLU A 362 21.37 14.78 -22.98
C GLU A 362 22.00 14.49 -24.37
N LEU A 363 21.25 13.97 -25.35
CA LEU A 363 21.72 13.68 -26.72
C LEU A 363 21.59 14.89 -27.67
N PHE A 364 20.69 15.83 -27.38
CA PHE A 364 20.38 16.99 -28.21
C PHE A 364 20.88 18.32 -27.62
N GLU A 365 21.55 18.32 -26.46
CA GLU A 365 22.36 19.45 -25.96
C GLU A 365 23.70 19.62 -26.71
N GLN A 366 23.70 19.53 -28.04
CA GLN A 366 24.77 20.11 -28.87
C GLN A 366 24.20 20.82 -30.11
N GLU A 367 24.22 22.14 -30.05
CA GLU A 367 24.28 23.13 -31.14
C GLU A 367 23.14 23.21 -32.19
N ARG A 368 22.16 22.30 -32.26
CA ARG A 368 21.15 22.34 -33.36
C ARG A 368 19.84 23.08 -33.05
N TYR A 369 19.65 23.60 -31.84
CA TYR A 369 18.42 24.33 -31.48
C TYR A 369 18.36 25.75 -32.10
N GLU A 370 19.51 26.38 -32.33
CA GLU A 370 19.58 27.69 -33.00
C GLU A 370 19.37 27.59 -34.54
N ASP A 371 19.79 26.48 -35.16
CA ASP A 371 19.60 26.26 -36.61
C ASP A 371 18.13 26.02 -37.00
N ALA A 372 17.32 25.47 -36.09
CA ALA A 372 15.89 25.22 -36.35
C ALA A 372 15.05 26.51 -36.35
N ARG A 373 15.56 27.60 -35.76
CA ARG A 373 14.89 28.90 -35.67
C ARG A 373 14.83 29.64 -37.01
N VAL A 374 15.63 29.22 -37.99
CA VAL A 374 15.60 29.76 -39.36
C VAL A 374 14.38 29.23 -40.15
N PHE A 375 13.79 28.10 -39.74
CA PHE A 375 12.75 27.43 -40.52
C PHE A 375 11.30 27.71 -40.09
N PHE A 376 11.07 28.29 -38.91
CA PHE A 376 9.72 28.66 -38.44
C PHE A 376 9.77 29.96 -37.62
N PRO A 377 9.56 31.15 -38.25
CA PRO A 377 9.76 32.43 -37.58
C PRO A 377 8.55 33.00 -36.82
N ASP A 378 7.38 32.35 -36.78
CA ASP A 378 6.25 32.85 -35.98
C ASP A 378 5.34 31.70 -35.52
N PHE A 379 5.47 31.29 -34.24
CA PHE A 379 4.39 30.79 -33.37
C PHE A 379 4.82 30.81 -31.90
#